data_AF-A0AAD9GRA9-F1
#
_entry.id   AF-A0AAD9GRA9-F1
#
_cell.length_a   1.000
_cell.length_b   1.000
_cell.length_c   1.000
_cell.angle_alpha   90.00
_cell.angle_beta   90.00
_cell.angle_gamma   90.00
#
_symmetry.space_group_name_H-M   'P 1'
#
loop_
_entity.id
_entity.type
_entity.pdbx_description
1 polymer ?
#
loop_
_entity_poly.entity_id
_entity_poly.type
_entity_poly.pdbx_seq_one_letter_code
_entity_poly.pdbx_strand_id
1 'polypeptide(L)'
;MTDDSSSKLWNAMKLNMAMEFMEPNFMEKSRNRLLTINQTGGYTGYVGNFRELNRIVQVDSLTAMNVFLNGLSDVNMKREILRKKPVDLNSAIQEGFLSGN
;
A
#
# COMPACT_ATOMS: atom_id res chain seq x y z
N MET A 1 19.97 -17.28 -28.11
CA MET A 1 18.96 -18.12 -27.44
C MET A 1 19.56 -18.52 -26.10
N THR A 2 19.03 -18.02 -24.99
CA THR A 2 19.39 -18.51 -23.66
C THR A 2 18.78 -19.90 -23.51
N ASP A 3 19.59 -20.92 -23.19
CA ASP A 3 19.02 -22.25 -22.96
C ASP A 3 18.15 -22.27 -21.70
N ASP A 4 17.20 -23.20 -21.67
CA ASP A 4 16.22 -23.35 -20.58
C ASP A 4 16.89 -23.57 -19.22
N SER A 5 18.10 -24.15 -19.20
CA SER A 5 18.88 -24.37 -17.99
C SER A 5 19.39 -23.06 -17.39
N SER A 6 19.86 -22.15 -18.24
CA SER A 6 20.36 -20.83 -17.87
C SER A 6 19.23 -19.95 -17.34
N SER A 7 18.05 -20.03 -17.96
CA SER A 7 16.86 -19.32 -17.48
C SER A 7 16.38 -19.84 -16.12
N LYS A 8 16.41 -21.16 -15.90
CA LYS A 8 16.06 -21.76 -14.60
C LYS A 8 17.03 -21.39 -13.50
N LEU A 9 18.34 -21.43 -13.78
CA LEU A 9 19.38 -21.03 -12.83
C LEU A 9 19.24 -19.56 -12.44
N TRP A 10 18.97 -18.69 -13.42
CA TRP A 10 18.76 -17.27 -13.17
C TRP A 10 17.53 -16.98 -12.31
N ASN A 11 16.41 -17.67 -12.56
CA ASN A 11 15.20 -17.56 -11.74
C ASN A 11 15.42 -18.06 -10.32
N ALA A 12 16.14 -19.18 -10.15
CA ALA A 12 16.49 -19.72 -8.83
C ALA A 12 17.41 -18.76 -8.05
N MET A 13 18.43 -18.18 -8.71
CA MET A 13 19.29 -17.17 -8.10
C MET A 13 18.52 -15.92 -7.69
N LYS A 14 17.60 -15.45 -8.54
CA LYS A 14 16.75 -14.30 -8.22
C LYS A 14 15.82 -14.57 -7.04
N LEU A 15 15.29 -15.78 -6.94
CA LEU A 15 14.48 -16.22 -5.80
C LEU A 15 15.33 -16.30 -4.53
N ASN A 16 16.52 -16.91 -4.58
CA ASN A 16 17.43 -16.99 -3.44
C ASN A 16 17.88 -15.61 -2.98
N MET A 17 18.23 -14.70 -3.89
CA MET A 17 18.55 -13.31 -3.54
C MET A 17 17.34 -12.61 -2.92
N ALA A 18 16.14 -12.80 -3.46
CA ALA A 18 14.94 -12.24 -2.83
C ALA A 18 14.73 -12.81 -1.42
N MET A 19 14.96 -14.11 -1.20
CA MET A 19 14.83 -14.74 0.13
C MET A 19 15.94 -14.34 1.12
N GLU A 20 17.17 -14.16 0.65
CA GLU A 20 18.32 -13.76 1.49
C GLU A 20 18.31 -12.28 1.85
N PHE A 21 17.85 -11.42 0.93
CA PHE A 21 17.78 -9.97 1.15
C PHE A 21 16.43 -9.50 1.71
N MET A 22 15.35 -10.28 1.56
CA MET A 22 14.11 -10.00 2.29
C MET A 22 14.28 -10.49 3.73
N GLU A 23 14.10 -9.55 4.66
CA GLU A 23 14.06 -9.87 6.07
C GLU A 23 13.08 -11.03 6.35
N PRO A 24 13.38 -11.97 7.26
CA PRO A 24 12.43 -13.01 7.63
C PRO A 24 11.06 -12.42 7.95
N ASN A 25 10.03 -13.05 7.42
CA ASN A 25 8.63 -12.62 7.54
C ASN A 25 8.34 -11.24 6.92
N PHE A 26 9.13 -10.80 5.92
CA PHE A 26 8.96 -9.53 5.23
C PHE A 26 7.49 -9.26 4.84
N MET A 27 6.84 -10.23 4.19
CA MET A 27 5.44 -10.08 3.76
C MET A 27 4.48 -9.91 4.94
N GLU A 28 4.68 -10.63 6.05
CA GLU A 28 3.87 -10.48 7.26
C GLU A 28 4.11 -9.12 7.92
N LYS A 29 5.37 -8.66 7.98
CA LYS A 29 5.74 -7.34 8.49
C LYS A 29 5.14 -6.22 7.63
N SER A 30 5.23 -6.32 6.30
CA SER A 30 4.61 -5.37 5.37
C SER A 30 3.10 -5.34 5.51
N ARG A 31 2.46 -6.51 5.64
CA ARG A 31 1.01 -6.61 5.87
C ARG A 31 0.61 -5.96 7.19
N ASN A 32 1.30 -6.27 8.28
CA ASN A 32 1.03 -5.67 9.59
C ASN A 32 1.23 -4.16 9.54
N ARG A 33 2.29 -3.68 8.87
CA ARG A 33 2.55 -2.25 8.71
C ARG A 33 1.48 -1.54 7.88
N LEU A 34 0.92 -2.19 6.85
CA LEU A 34 -0.22 -1.66 6.10
C LEU A 34 -1.46 -1.60 6.99
N LEU A 35 -1.78 -2.66 7.72
CA LEU A 35 -3.00 -2.74 8.54
C LEU A 35 -2.98 -1.78 9.74
N THR A 36 -1.80 -1.37 10.20
CA THR A 36 -1.63 -0.43 11.32
C THR A 36 -1.16 0.95 10.88
N ILE A 37 -1.17 1.24 9.57
CA ILE A 37 -0.68 2.51 9.04
C ILE A 37 -1.56 3.67 9.52
N ASN A 38 -0.93 4.67 10.10
CA ASN A 38 -1.59 5.91 10.53
C ASN A 38 -0.88 7.12 9.91
N GLN A 39 -1.64 8.17 9.64
CA GLN A 39 -1.13 9.45 9.16
C GLN A 39 -0.38 10.17 10.28
N THR A 40 0.95 10.21 10.17
CA THR A 40 1.84 10.92 11.11
C THR A 40 2.31 12.28 10.59
N GLY A 41 2.03 12.60 9.32
CA GLY A 41 2.43 13.85 8.68
C GLY A 41 1.38 14.37 7.70
N GLY A 42 1.82 15.18 6.73
CA GLY A 42 0.93 15.73 5.70
C GLY A 42 0.24 14.64 4.87
N TYR A 43 -0.95 14.97 4.36
CA TYR A 43 -1.79 14.05 3.59
C TYR A 43 -1.06 13.42 2.39
N THR A 44 -0.31 14.23 1.63
CA THR A 44 0.49 13.75 0.48
C THR A 44 1.49 12.66 0.88
N GLY A 45 2.20 12.86 2.00
CA GLY A 45 3.16 11.88 2.50
C GLY A 45 2.49 10.58 2.96
N TYR A 46 1.33 10.70 3.59
CA TYR A 46 0.50 9.55 3.97
C TYR A 46 0.04 8.74 2.75
N VAL A 47 -0.50 9.42 1.73
CA VAL A 47 -0.93 8.77 0.47
C VAL A 47 0.22 8.05 -0.21
N GLY A 48 1.41 8.66 -0.28
CA GLY A 48 2.61 8.05 -0.84
C GLY A 48 2.99 6.75 -0.11
N ASN A 49 3.16 6.84 1.21
CA ASN A 49 3.52 5.69 2.04
C ASN A 49 2.48 4.56 1.97
N PHE A 50 1.19 4.91 1.96
CA PHE A 50 0.11 3.94 1.83
C PHE A 50 0.17 3.21 0.49
N ARG A 51 0.33 3.95 -0.61
CA ARG A 51 0.40 3.37 -1.96
C ARG A 51 1.59 2.43 -2.12
N GLU A 52 2.75 2.78 -1.57
CA GLU A 52 3.94 1.92 -1.61
C GLU A 52 3.72 0.61 -0.86
N LEU A 53 3.17 0.67 0.36
CA LEU A 53 2.86 -0.54 1.15
C LEU A 53 1.77 -1.38 0.48
N ASN A 54 0.71 -0.75 -0.03
CA ASN A 54 -0.36 -1.47 -0.72
C ASN A 54 0.11 -2.12 -2.02
N ARG A 55 1.09 -1.54 -2.73
CA ARG A 55 1.70 -2.14 -3.93
C ARG A 55 2.44 -3.45 -3.61
N ILE A 56 3.06 -3.53 -2.44
CA ILE A 56 3.80 -4.73 -1.97
C ILE A 56 2.81 -5.79 -1.48
N VAL A 57 1.86 -5.41 -0.63
CA VAL A 57 0.95 -6.36 0.05
C VAL A 57 -0.23 -6.79 -0.83
N GLN A 58 -0.73 -5.89 -1.67
CA GLN A 58 -1.83 -6.12 -2.62
C GLN A 58 -3.12 -6.65 -1.97
N VAL A 59 -3.67 -5.90 -1.01
CA VAL A 59 -5.01 -6.22 -0.48
C VAL A 59 -6.10 -5.84 -1.49
N ASP A 60 -7.30 -6.40 -1.32
CA ASP A 60 -8.44 -6.07 -2.18
C ASP A 60 -8.83 -4.59 -2.05
N SER A 61 -9.49 -4.05 -3.07
CA SER A 61 -9.79 -2.62 -3.18
C SER A 61 -10.63 -2.09 -2.00
N LEU A 62 -11.59 -2.88 -1.51
CA LEU A 62 -12.46 -2.48 -0.41
C LEU A 62 -11.67 -2.44 0.90
N THR A 63 -10.86 -3.46 1.18
CA THR A 63 -9.96 -3.47 2.33
C THR A 63 -8.96 -2.33 2.25
N ALA A 64 -8.34 -2.08 1.10
CA ALA A 64 -7.40 -0.97 0.92
C ALA A 64 -8.06 0.38 1.25
N MET A 65 -9.27 0.63 0.74
CA MET A 65 -10.01 1.85 1.04
C MET A 65 -10.33 1.97 2.53
N ASN A 66 -10.80 0.90 3.17
CA ASN A 66 -11.13 0.90 4.59
C ASN A 66 -9.89 1.17 5.47
N VAL A 67 -8.76 0.50 5.19
CA VAL A 67 -7.51 0.71 5.92
C VAL A 67 -7.02 2.14 5.72
N PHE A 68 -7.06 2.66 4.49
CA PHE A 68 -6.69 4.05 4.18
C PHE A 68 -7.52 5.06 4.98
N LEU A 69 -8.85 4.94 4.94
CA LEU A 69 -9.74 5.85 5.66
C LEU A 69 -9.60 5.74 7.18
N ASN A 70 -9.25 4.55 7.69
CA ASN A 70 -9.02 4.35 9.12
C ASN A 70 -7.69 4.89 9.61
N GLY A 71 -6.68 4.96 8.75
CA GLY A 71 -5.39 5.55 9.09
C GLY A 71 -5.34 7.08 9.02
N LEU A 72 -6.37 7.76 8.51
CA LEU A 72 -6.43 9.23 8.48
C LEU A 72 -6.51 9.81 9.90
N SER A 73 -5.66 10.78 10.19
CA SER A 73 -5.66 11.48 11.47
C SER A 73 -6.64 12.66 11.51
N ASP A 74 -6.91 13.27 10.36
CA ASP A 74 -7.87 14.37 10.23
C ASP A 74 -9.30 13.83 10.10
N VAL A 75 -10.07 14.00 11.19
CA VAL A 75 -11.47 13.57 11.28
C VAL A 75 -12.38 14.36 10.34
N ASN A 76 -12.09 15.65 10.11
CA ASN A 76 -12.90 16.48 9.21
C ASN A 76 -12.69 16.05 7.77
N MET A 77 -11.43 15.84 7.37
CA MET A 77 -11.10 15.30 6.04
C MET A 77 -11.73 13.93 5.83
N LYS A 78 -11.61 13.03 6.80
CA LYS A 78 -12.25 11.71 6.73
C LYS A 78 -13.76 11.83 6.52
N ARG A 79 -14.42 12.75 7.23
CA ARG A 79 -15.86 13.01 7.11
C ARG A 79 -16.23 13.54 5.72
N GLU A 80 -15.47 14.48 5.17
CA GLU A 80 -15.73 15.03 3.83
C GLU A 80 -15.57 13.97 2.74
N ILE A 81 -14.52 13.14 2.82
CA ILE A 81 -14.33 12.02 1.88
C ILE A 81 -15.53 11.06 1.97
N LEU A 82 -15.94 10.65 3.17
CA LEU A 82 -17.06 9.74 3.36
C LEU A 82 -18.40 10.30 2.85
N ARG A 83 -18.61 11.62 2.96
CA ARG A 83 -19.81 12.29 2.44
C ARG A 83 -19.95 12.14 0.93
N LYS A 84 -18.83 12.05 0.21
CA LYS A 84 -18.77 11.89 -1.25
C LYS A 84 -19.02 10.45 -1.71
N LYS A 85 -19.05 9.48 -0.78
CA LYS A 85 -19.28 8.06 -1.05
C LYS A 85 -18.34 7.53 -2.15
N PRO A 86 -17.02 7.53 -1.91
CA PRO A 86 -16.05 7.04 -2.89
C PRO A 86 -16.32 5.57 -3.22
N VAL A 87 -16.22 5.22 -4.49
CA VAL A 87 -16.42 3.85 -5.00
C VAL A 87 -15.16 2.99 -4.92
N ASP A 88 -13.99 3.63 -4.85
CA ASP A 88 -12.69 2.99 -4.78
C ASP A 88 -11.66 3.84 -4.03
N LEU A 89 -10.48 3.25 -3.78
CA LEU A 89 -9.37 3.91 -3.10
C LEU A 89 -8.90 5.20 -3.81
N ASN A 90 -8.88 5.23 -5.15
CA ASN A 90 -8.37 6.40 -5.88
C ASN A 90 -9.33 7.58 -5.76
N SER A 91 -10.63 7.31 -5.81
CA SER A 91 -11.70 8.26 -5.56
C SER A 91 -11.58 8.82 -4.14
N ALA A 92 -11.37 7.95 -3.13
CA ALA A 92 -11.16 8.38 -1.75
C ALA A 92 -9.91 9.27 -1.58
N ILE A 93 -8.82 8.94 -2.27
CA ILE A 93 -7.59 9.73 -2.27
C ILE A 93 -7.80 11.11 -2.92
N GLN A 94 -8.48 11.14 -4.08
CA GLN A 94 -8.74 12.38 -4.81
C GLN A 94 -9.60 13.33 -3.98
N GLU A 95 -10.66 12.83 -3.34
CA GLU A 95 -11.51 13.64 -2.47
C GLU A 95 -10.74 14.21 -1.28
N GLY A 96 -9.77 13.49 -0.72
CA GLY A 96 -8.93 14.02 0.36
C GLY A 96 -8.02 15.15 -0.09
N PHE A 97 -7.50 15.12 -1.32
CA PHE A 97 -6.76 16.25 -1.89
C PHE A 97 -7.65 17.48 -2.10
N LEU A 98 -8.93 17.28 -2.44
CA LEU A 98 -9.89 18.38 -2.60
C LEU A 98 -10.36 18.95 -1.26
N SER A 99 -10.38 18.14 -0.20
CA SER A 99 -10.88 18.52 1.13
C SER A 99 -9.84 19.23 2.00
N GLY A 100 -8.56 19.21 1.62
CA GLY A 100 -7.45 19.83 2.35
C GLY A 100 -7.16 21.29 1.99
N ASN A 101 -7.96 21.90 1.10
CA ASN A 101 -7.90 23.31 0.71
C ASN A 101 -8.99 24.13 1.41
#